data_AF-A0AAD7PY78-F1
#
_entry.id   AF-A0AAD7PY78-F1
#
_cell.length_a   1.000
_cell.length_b   1.000
_cell.length_c   1.000
_cell.angle_alpha   90.00
_cell.angle_beta   90.00
_cell.angle_gamma   90.00
#
_symmetry.space_group_name_H-M   'P 1'
#
loop_
_entity.id
_entity.type
_entity.pdbx_description
1 polymer ?
#
loop_
_entity_poly.entity_id
_entity_poly.type
_entity_poly.pdbx_seq_one_letter_code
_entity_poly.pdbx_strand_id
1 'polypeptide(L)'
;MTFIVKAEVSVPKVRVEKPEDHSTGMTTTQKPGGQAGQIEVEALMHEDQGLRPSDATLVAPSSEQCPQLLLMSLWILGALGQADKAFVPLLEEVCSWYPSLIECQRKRSTMFTQWAFTALGRVLHFLKTTKGKDMTEDACEHLQVLWEELETFKFDLSWLEPHVQSALGMKTYLEKAEQVKKLQENVAVLEIEVKMLKAKLAVAEVDAEVARRDLAKAEECFEERDMNTELGYGRP
;
A
#
# COMPACT_ATOMS: atom_id res chain seq x y z
N MET A 1 -7.17 14.02 52.31
CA MET A 1 -5.76 13.94 51.88
C MET A 1 -5.56 12.56 51.29
N THR A 2 -5.45 12.47 49.97
CA THR A 2 -5.36 11.20 49.24
C THR A 2 -3.90 11.00 48.86
N PHE A 3 -3.27 9.94 49.37
CA PHE A 3 -1.90 9.58 49.02
C PHE A 3 -1.92 8.59 47.85
N ILE A 4 -1.34 8.97 46.72
CA ILE A 4 -1.13 8.08 45.58
C ILE A 4 0.25 7.45 45.76
N VAL A 5 0.29 6.15 46.05
CA VAL A 5 1.54 5.37 46.09
C VAL A 5 1.90 5.01 44.65
N LYS A 6 3.03 5.53 44.16
CA LYS A 6 3.56 5.22 42.84
C LYS A 6 4.51 4.02 42.98
N ALA A 7 4.10 2.87 42.46
CA ALA A 7 4.97 1.70 42.36
C ALA A 7 5.71 1.73 41.01
N GLU A 8 7.04 1.67 41.04
CA GLU A 8 7.85 1.39 39.85
C GLU A 8 8.13 -0.11 39.77
N VAL A 9 7.78 -0.72 38.64
CA VAL A 9 8.11 -2.11 38.31
C VAL A 9 9.44 -2.12 37.56
N SER A 10 10.46 -2.72 38.18
CA SER A 10 11.77 -2.98 37.57
C SER A 10 11.70 -4.24 36.73
N VAL A 11 12.01 -4.14 35.43
CA VAL A 11 12.09 -5.28 34.51
C VAL A 11 13.53 -5.79 34.49
N PRO A 12 13.82 -7.06 34.84
CA PRO A 12 15.17 -7.59 34.75
C PRO A 12 15.56 -7.86 33.30
N LYS A 13 16.78 -7.41 32.97
CA LYS A 13 17.45 -7.55 31.67
C LYS A 13 17.85 -9.01 31.44
N VAL A 14 17.18 -9.69 30.52
CA VAL A 14 17.54 -11.07 30.13
C VAL A 14 18.79 -11.03 29.25
N ARG A 15 19.81 -11.76 29.69
CA ARG A 15 21.09 -11.98 29.02
C ARG A 15 20.89 -13.04 27.94
N VAL A 16 21.10 -12.68 26.67
CA VAL A 16 21.08 -13.64 25.56
C VAL A 16 22.43 -14.36 25.53
N GLU A 17 22.44 -15.62 25.93
CA GLU A 17 23.54 -16.53 25.61
C GLU A 17 23.39 -17.05 24.18
N LYS A 18 24.50 -17.08 23.47
CA LYS A 18 24.64 -17.53 22.09
C LYS A 18 25.02 -19.01 22.11
N PRO A 19 24.32 -19.92 21.42
CA PRO A 19 24.84 -21.26 21.21
C PRO A 19 25.74 -21.26 19.97
N GLU A 20 26.99 -21.66 20.18
CA GLU A 20 27.81 -22.29 19.14
C GLU A 20 27.46 -23.77 19.12
N ASP A 21 27.30 -24.37 17.94
CA ASP A 21 27.90 -25.69 17.68
C ASP A 21 27.93 -26.06 16.19
N HIS A 22 29.16 -26.38 15.79
CA HIS A 22 29.64 -27.45 14.92
C HIS A 22 28.94 -27.84 13.60
N SER A 23 29.76 -27.70 12.55
CA SER A 23 29.73 -28.34 11.23
C SER A 23 29.53 -29.86 11.26
N THR A 24 28.71 -30.38 10.35
CA THR A 24 28.93 -31.62 9.58
C THR A 24 28.01 -31.63 8.36
N GLY A 25 28.58 -31.77 7.16
CA GLY A 25 27.83 -31.83 5.90
C GLY A 25 27.35 -33.24 5.56
N MET A 26 26.28 -33.35 4.77
CA MET A 26 26.25 -34.21 3.59
C MET A 26 25.03 -33.92 2.69
N THR A 27 25.31 -33.89 1.40
CA THR A 27 24.40 -33.80 0.25
C THR A 27 23.44 -34.98 0.18
N THR A 28 22.15 -34.75 -0.15
CA THR A 28 21.36 -35.62 -1.05
C THR A 28 20.11 -34.87 -1.56
N THR A 29 19.99 -34.89 -2.88
CA THR A 29 18.83 -34.52 -3.70
C THR A 29 17.59 -35.35 -3.36
N GLN A 30 16.44 -34.69 -3.13
CA GLN A 30 15.13 -35.17 -3.62
C GLN A 30 14.04 -34.07 -3.53
N LYS A 31 13.29 -33.94 -4.62
CA LYS A 31 12.09 -33.10 -4.81
C LYS A 31 10.84 -33.93 -4.44
N PRO A 32 9.82 -33.32 -3.81
CA PRO A 32 8.53 -33.12 -4.51
C PRO A 32 8.00 -31.69 -4.21
N GLY A 33 7.35 -30.97 -5.12
CA GLY A 33 6.04 -31.32 -5.69
C GLY A 33 4.94 -30.72 -4.80
N GLY A 34 4.56 -29.46 -5.05
CA GLY A 34 3.48 -28.79 -4.31
C GLY A 34 3.31 -27.33 -4.72
N GLN A 35 2.33 -27.08 -5.60
CA GLN A 35 1.82 -25.76 -5.98
C GLN A 35 1.28 -24.99 -4.77
N ALA A 36 1.65 -23.72 -4.64
CA ALA A 36 0.80 -22.69 -4.03
C ALA A 36 1.25 -21.29 -4.44
N GLY A 37 0.44 -20.66 -5.29
CA GLY A 37 0.08 -19.24 -5.21
C GLY A 37 1.18 -18.21 -5.41
N GLN A 38 1.56 -17.95 -6.66
CA GLN A 38 1.93 -16.59 -7.04
C GLN A 38 0.67 -15.73 -6.88
N ILE A 39 0.62 -14.90 -5.83
CA ILE A 39 -0.29 -13.76 -5.81
C ILE A 39 0.38 -12.68 -6.63
N GLU A 40 0.08 -12.74 -7.91
CA GLU A 40 0.29 -11.69 -8.89
C GLU A 40 -0.48 -10.45 -8.42
N VAL A 41 0.24 -9.44 -7.96
CA VAL A 41 -0.31 -8.08 -7.79
C VAL A 41 -0.30 -7.40 -9.17
N GLU A 42 -1.06 -7.99 -10.10
CA GLU A 42 -1.63 -7.29 -11.24
C GLU A 42 -3.12 -7.14 -10.96
N ALA A 43 -3.52 -5.95 -10.52
CA ALA A 43 -4.79 -5.30 -10.83
C ALA A 43 -5.01 -4.20 -9.81
N LEU A 44 -4.92 -2.95 -10.28
CA LEU A 44 -5.91 -1.92 -9.99
C LEU A 44 -5.74 -0.80 -11.01
N MET A 45 -6.02 -1.16 -12.26
CA MET A 45 -6.55 -0.27 -13.28
C MET A 45 -7.58 -1.09 -14.08
N HIS A 46 -8.68 -1.48 -13.42
CA HIS A 46 -9.94 -1.70 -14.13
C HIS A 46 -10.70 -0.38 -14.05
N GLU A 47 -10.91 0.27 -15.20
CA GLU A 47 -12.07 1.14 -15.36
C GLU A 47 -13.06 0.49 -16.32
N ASP A 48 -14.26 0.36 -15.77
CA ASP A 48 -15.49 -0.13 -16.34
C ASP A 48 -16.06 0.87 -17.35
N GLN A 49 -16.84 0.34 -18.30
CA GLN A 49 -17.44 1.08 -19.39
C GLN A 49 -18.67 1.89 -18.92
N GLY A 50 -18.84 3.06 -19.52
CA GLY A 50 -20.18 3.53 -19.88
C GLY A 50 -20.72 4.72 -19.10
N LEU A 51 -20.44 5.93 -19.61
CA LEU A 51 -21.34 7.06 -19.44
C LEU A 51 -21.94 7.40 -20.82
N ARG A 52 -23.15 6.88 -21.10
CA ARG A 52 -24.08 7.49 -22.06
C ARG A 52 -24.69 8.71 -21.38
N PRO A 53 -24.59 9.92 -21.93
CA PRO A 53 -25.51 11.00 -21.56
C PRO A 53 -26.78 10.84 -22.38
N SER A 54 -27.89 10.45 -21.75
CA SER A 54 -29.23 10.71 -22.30
C SER A 54 -29.79 11.95 -21.62
N ASP A 55 -30.23 12.86 -22.48
CA ASP A 55 -31.05 14.06 -22.27
C ASP A 55 -30.51 15.20 -21.40
N ALA A 56 -29.85 16.15 -22.06
CA ALA A 56 -30.05 17.58 -21.83
C ALA A 56 -29.89 18.37 -23.14
N THR A 57 -31.05 18.75 -23.70
CA THR A 57 -31.34 19.97 -24.48
C THR A 57 -30.43 20.34 -25.66
N LEU A 58 -30.99 20.10 -26.86
CA LEU A 58 -30.65 20.68 -28.16
C LEU A 58 -30.24 22.17 -28.09
N VAL A 59 -28.94 22.43 -28.24
CA VAL A 59 -28.43 23.59 -28.98
C VAL A 59 -27.46 23.04 -30.01
N ALA A 60 -27.76 23.25 -31.28
CA ALA A 60 -27.02 22.69 -32.41
C ALA A 60 -25.52 23.05 -32.34
N PRO A 61 -24.59 22.09 -32.50
CA PRO A 61 -23.20 22.43 -32.66
C PRO A 61 -22.99 22.99 -34.07
N SER A 62 -22.59 24.26 -34.12
CA SER A 62 -21.98 24.87 -35.30
C SER A 62 -20.74 24.08 -35.69
N SER A 63 -20.94 23.13 -36.62
CA SER A 63 -19.91 22.41 -37.34
C SER A 63 -19.12 23.37 -38.22
N GLU A 64 -18.12 24.02 -37.65
CA GLU A 64 -16.96 24.56 -38.38
C GLU A 64 -15.70 24.36 -37.53
N GLN A 65 -15.24 23.12 -37.39
CA GLN A 65 -13.82 22.91 -37.13
C GLN A 65 -13.07 23.37 -38.39
N CYS A 66 -12.48 24.55 -38.33
CA CYS A 66 -11.62 25.08 -39.39
C CYS A 66 -10.50 24.08 -39.72
N PRO A 67 -10.40 23.57 -40.97
CA PRO A 67 -9.28 22.73 -41.42
C PRO A 67 -7.89 23.38 -41.20
N GLN A 68 -7.89 24.70 -41.04
CA GLN A 68 -6.73 25.54 -40.72
C GLN A 68 -6.09 25.21 -39.35
N LEU A 69 -6.89 24.81 -38.34
CA LEU A 69 -6.39 24.49 -36.99
C LEU A 69 -5.66 23.16 -36.97
N LEU A 70 -6.18 22.17 -37.69
CA LEU A 70 -5.55 20.85 -37.90
C LEU A 70 -4.23 20.99 -38.68
N LEU A 71 -4.17 21.88 -39.66
CA LEU A 71 -2.95 22.12 -40.44
C LEU A 71 -1.86 22.82 -39.62
N MET A 72 -2.25 23.77 -38.76
CA MET A 72 -1.34 24.46 -37.85
C MET A 72 -0.80 23.53 -36.76
N SER A 73 -1.65 22.69 -36.16
CA SER A 73 -1.21 21.70 -35.18
C SER A 73 -0.25 20.68 -35.79
N LEU A 74 -0.55 20.18 -36.99
CA LEU A 74 0.32 19.23 -37.70
C LEU A 74 1.67 19.87 -38.10
N TRP A 75 1.69 21.15 -38.48
CA TRP A 75 2.94 21.87 -38.76
C TRP A 75 3.77 22.11 -37.49
N ILE A 76 3.13 22.53 -36.40
CA ILE A 76 3.77 22.75 -35.09
C ILE A 76 4.41 21.44 -34.60
N LEU A 77 3.66 20.34 -34.66
CA LEU A 77 4.09 19.01 -34.24
C LEU A 77 5.11 18.40 -35.20
N GLY A 78 4.96 18.61 -36.50
CA GLY A 78 5.90 18.15 -37.53
C GLY A 78 7.25 18.88 -37.52
N ALA A 79 7.31 20.07 -36.91
CA ALA A 79 8.53 20.86 -36.77
C ALA A 79 9.29 20.61 -35.45
N LEU A 80 8.87 19.63 -34.64
CA LEU A 80 9.60 19.18 -33.46
C LEU A 80 10.94 18.53 -33.85
N GLY A 81 11.95 18.67 -32.98
CA GLY A 81 13.29 18.12 -33.20
C GLY A 81 13.32 16.60 -33.29
N GLN A 82 14.44 16.02 -33.71
CA GLN A 82 14.55 14.57 -33.96
C GLN A 82 14.33 13.72 -32.69
N ALA A 83 14.71 14.22 -31.51
CA ALA A 83 14.44 13.60 -30.20
C ALA A 83 12.97 13.71 -29.79
N ASP A 84 12.28 14.77 -30.25
CA ASP A 84 10.91 15.09 -29.87
C ASP A 84 9.87 14.39 -30.75
N LYS A 85 10.31 13.76 -31.86
CA LYS A 85 9.44 12.98 -32.75
C LYS A 85 8.75 11.82 -32.04
N ALA A 86 9.35 11.28 -30.99
CA ALA A 86 8.73 10.24 -30.16
C ALA A 86 7.47 10.74 -29.45
N PHE A 87 7.36 12.05 -29.22
CA PHE A 87 6.20 12.66 -28.55
C PHE A 87 5.08 12.99 -29.52
N VAL A 88 5.36 13.11 -30.82
CA VAL A 88 4.38 13.54 -31.83
C VAL A 88 3.09 12.70 -31.78
N PRO A 89 3.12 11.35 -31.73
CA PRO A 89 1.89 10.57 -31.64
C PRO A 89 1.09 10.83 -30.35
N LEU A 90 1.78 11.02 -29.21
CA LEU A 90 1.14 11.31 -27.92
C LEU A 90 0.50 12.69 -27.92
N LEU A 91 1.19 13.67 -28.48
CA LEU A 91 0.71 15.04 -28.57
C LEU A 91 -0.45 15.17 -29.55
N GLU A 92 -0.41 14.46 -30.69
CA GLU A 92 -1.55 14.40 -31.63
C GLU A 92 -2.81 13.82 -30.96
N GLU A 93 -2.67 12.73 -30.22
CA GLU A 93 -3.76 12.11 -29.46
C GLU A 93 -4.35 13.09 -28.43
N VAL A 94 -3.51 13.67 -27.58
CA VAL A 94 -3.96 14.62 -26.54
C VAL A 94 -4.57 15.89 -27.14
N CYS A 95 -4.01 16.42 -28.22
CA CYS A 95 -4.56 17.60 -28.90
C CYS A 95 -5.92 17.33 -29.56
N SER A 96 -6.22 16.08 -29.91
CA SER A 96 -7.53 15.68 -30.42
C SER A 96 -8.61 15.74 -29.32
N TRP A 97 -8.24 15.45 -28.07
CA TRP A 97 -9.15 15.51 -26.92
C TRP A 97 -9.24 16.91 -26.34
N TYR A 98 -8.13 17.65 -26.33
CA TYR A 98 -8.02 18.97 -25.74
C TYR A 98 -7.57 20.01 -26.79
N PRO A 99 -8.47 20.42 -27.70
CA PRO A 99 -8.13 21.40 -28.75
C PRO A 99 -7.72 22.77 -28.18
N SER A 100 -8.10 23.08 -26.93
CA SER A 100 -7.70 24.27 -26.19
C SER A 100 -6.19 24.43 -26.07
N LEU A 101 -5.42 23.33 -26.10
CA LEU A 101 -3.96 23.36 -26.06
C LEU A 101 -3.35 24.07 -27.28
N ILE A 102 -3.87 23.76 -28.48
CA ILE A 102 -3.46 24.39 -29.73
C ILE A 102 -3.91 25.85 -29.74
N GLU A 103 -5.14 26.11 -29.30
CA GLU A 103 -5.70 27.45 -29.29
C GLU A 103 -4.96 28.42 -28.38
N CYS A 104 -4.49 27.94 -27.22
CA CYS A 104 -3.69 28.73 -26.26
C CYS A 104 -2.41 29.28 -26.90
N GLN A 105 -1.77 28.48 -27.77
CA GLN A 105 -0.47 28.83 -28.36
C GLN A 105 -0.56 29.47 -29.76
N ARG A 106 -1.77 29.59 -30.33
CA ARG A 106 -2.01 30.10 -31.69
C ARG A 106 -1.47 31.51 -31.96
N LYS A 107 -1.44 32.39 -30.95
CA LYS A 107 -0.95 33.78 -31.07
C LYS A 107 0.54 33.93 -30.74
N ARG A 108 1.22 32.83 -30.40
CA ARG A 108 2.63 32.83 -29.99
C ARG A 108 3.54 32.58 -31.19
N SER A 109 4.84 32.84 -31.01
CA SER A 109 5.84 32.53 -32.03
C SER A 109 5.98 31.02 -32.19
N THR A 110 6.32 30.57 -33.41
CA THR A 110 6.53 29.14 -33.70
C THR A 110 7.53 28.50 -32.74
N MET A 111 8.62 29.19 -32.41
CA MET A 111 9.62 28.71 -31.44
C MET A 111 9.02 28.54 -30.05
N PHE A 112 8.25 29.51 -29.55
CA PHE A 112 7.61 29.40 -28.24
C PHE A 112 6.63 28.23 -28.18
N THR A 113 5.82 28.08 -29.23
CA THR A 113 4.86 27.00 -29.34
C THR A 113 5.55 25.63 -29.41
N GLN A 114 6.65 25.51 -30.15
CA GLN A 114 7.46 24.28 -30.17
C GLN A 114 7.96 23.92 -28.77
N TRP A 115 8.53 24.89 -28.03
CA TRP A 115 9.03 24.64 -26.68
C TRP A 115 7.91 24.20 -25.72
N ALA A 116 6.74 24.83 -25.83
CA ALA A 116 5.57 24.47 -25.03
C ALA A 116 5.13 23.02 -25.29
N PHE A 117 5.03 22.62 -26.55
CA PHE A 117 4.65 21.26 -26.91
C PHE A 117 5.74 20.23 -26.63
N THR A 118 7.03 20.59 -26.75
CA THR A 118 8.14 19.73 -26.32
C THR A 118 8.10 19.51 -24.81
N ALA A 119 7.86 20.54 -24.00
CA ALA A 119 7.71 20.39 -22.55
C ALA A 119 6.54 19.47 -22.18
N LEU A 120 5.39 19.66 -22.85
CA LEU A 120 4.22 18.79 -22.65
C LEU A 120 4.52 17.35 -23.05
N GLY A 121 5.19 17.15 -24.18
CA GLY A 121 5.58 15.85 -24.69
C GLY A 121 6.50 15.10 -23.72
N ARG A 122 7.45 15.79 -23.09
CA ARG A 122 8.36 15.21 -22.09
C ARG A 122 7.61 14.70 -20.87
N VAL A 123 6.66 15.48 -20.33
CA VAL A 123 5.82 15.04 -19.19
C VAL A 123 4.98 13.83 -19.59
N LEU A 124 4.29 13.89 -20.73
CA LEU A 124 3.42 12.79 -21.19
C LEU A 124 4.20 11.50 -21.43
N HIS A 125 5.36 11.62 -22.07
CA HIS A 125 6.23 10.48 -22.29
C HIS A 125 6.71 9.89 -20.97
N PHE A 126 7.18 10.73 -20.04
CA PHE A 126 7.64 10.28 -18.73
C PHE A 126 6.54 9.51 -17.98
N LEU A 127 5.32 10.06 -17.91
CA LEU A 127 4.19 9.38 -17.26
C LEU A 127 3.82 8.06 -17.94
N LYS A 128 3.98 7.96 -19.26
CA LYS A 128 3.67 6.75 -20.03
C LYS A 128 4.74 5.67 -19.88
N THR A 129 6.01 6.05 -19.79
CA THR A 129 7.13 5.10 -19.76
C THR A 129 7.54 4.69 -18.36
N THR A 130 7.40 5.58 -17.39
CA THR A 130 7.86 5.34 -16.03
C THR A 130 6.81 4.52 -15.28
N LYS A 131 7.15 3.28 -14.91
CA LYS A 131 6.28 2.44 -14.11
C LYS A 131 6.39 2.83 -12.64
N GLY A 132 5.38 2.47 -11.84
CA GLY A 132 5.39 2.81 -10.42
C GLY A 132 6.59 2.25 -9.63
N LYS A 133 7.14 1.11 -10.06
CA LYS A 133 8.36 0.52 -9.48
C LYS A 133 9.64 1.31 -9.80
N ASP A 134 9.62 2.06 -10.89
CA ASP A 134 10.75 2.86 -11.38
C ASP A 134 10.67 4.32 -10.88
N MET A 135 9.64 4.65 -10.08
CA MET A 135 9.51 5.95 -9.41
C MET A 135 10.42 6.03 -8.18
N THR A 136 11.70 6.21 -8.45
CA THR A 136 12.71 6.58 -7.46
C THR A 136 12.59 8.07 -7.08
N GLU A 137 13.34 8.49 -6.07
CA GLU A 137 13.42 9.89 -5.66
C GLU A 137 13.91 10.80 -6.80
N ASP A 138 15.00 10.40 -7.48
CA ASP A 138 15.52 11.11 -8.65
C ASP A 138 14.47 11.21 -9.78
N ALA A 139 13.66 10.16 -9.98
CA ALA A 139 12.61 10.15 -10.98
C ALA A 139 11.47 11.12 -10.62
N CYS A 140 11.08 11.18 -9.35
CA CYS A 140 10.11 12.17 -8.85
C CYS A 140 10.64 13.61 -8.96
N GLU A 141 11.90 13.85 -8.59
CA GLU A 141 12.55 15.16 -8.76
C GLU A 141 12.58 15.57 -10.24
N HIS A 142 12.93 14.63 -11.13
CA HIS A 142 12.93 14.89 -12.56
C HIS A 142 11.53 15.23 -13.08
N LEU A 143 10.49 14.48 -12.69
CA LEU A 143 9.11 14.77 -13.05
C LEU A 143 8.65 16.13 -12.55
N GLN A 144 9.04 16.50 -11.33
CA GLN A 144 8.71 17.79 -10.76
C GLN A 144 9.31 18.94 -11.59
N VAL A 145 10.59 18.84 -11.98
CA VAL A 145 11.23 19.83 -12.86
C VAL A 145 10.51 19.91 -14.21
N LEU A 146 10.18 18.77 -14.83
CA LEU A 146 9.43 18.74 -16.10
C LEU A 146 8.05 19.40 -15.97
N TRP A 147 7.37 19.20 -14.84
CA TRP A 147 6.07 19.78 -14.57
C TRP A 147 6.15 21.29 -14.36
N GLU A 148 7.10 21.76 -13.56
CA GLU A 148 7.35 23.20 -13.34
C GLU A 148 7.69 23.92 -14.66
N GLU A 149 8.52 23.30 -15.51
CA GLU A 149 8.81 23.79 -16.88
C GLU A 149 7.51 23.92 -17.70
N LEU A 150 6.64 22.90 -17.64
CA LEU A 150 5.37 22.88 -18.39
C LEU A 150 4.38 23.96 -17.93
N GLU A 151 4.29 24.21 -16.62
CA GLU A 151 3.39 25.22 -16.05
C GLU A 151 3.69 26.64 -16.54
N THR A 152 4.94 26.92 -16.93
CA THR A 152 5.34 28.23 -17.48
C THR A 152 4.60 28.59 -18.78
N PHE A 153 4.15 27.58 -19.54
CA PHE A 153 3.51 27.77 -20.84
C PHE A 153 2.01 28.05 -20.77
N LYS A 154 1.42 28.07 -19.57
CA LYS A 154 0.01 28.46 -19.30
C LYS A 154 -1.02 27.62 -20.07
N PHE A 155 -0.77 26.33 -20.19
CA PHE A 155 -1.80 25.38 -20.63
C PHE A 155 -2.88 25.23 -19.54
N ASP A 156 -4.08 24.82 -19.97
CA ASP A 156 -5.04 24.22 -19.05
C ASP A 156 -4.64 22.75 -18.83
N LEU A 157 -4.10 22.48 -17.65
CA LEU A 157 -3.52 21.18 -17.27
C LEU A 157 -4.34 20.47 -16.20
N SER A 158 -5.57 20.91 -15.95
CA SER A 158 -6.48 20.32 -14.95
C SER A 158 -6.72 18.82 -15.15
N TRP A 159 -6.64 18.34 -16.39
CA TRP A 159 -6.75 16.92 -16.73
C TRP A 159 -5.45 16.12 -16.47
N LEU A 160 -4.28 16.77 -16.51
CA LEU A 160 -2.98 16.11 -16.38
C LEU A 160 -2.45 16.13 -14.94
N GLU A 161 -2.79 17.17 -14.20
CA GLU A 161 -2.37 17.39 -12.81
C GLU A 161 -2.64 16.17 -11.90
N PRO A 162 -3.84 15.54 -11.91
CA PRO A 162 -4.09 14.37 -11.06
C PRO A 162 -3.14 13.19 -11.35
N HIS A 163 -2.77 12.99 -12.61
CA HIS A 163 -1.84 11.93 -13.01
C HIS A 163 -0.42 12.21 -12.55
N VAL A 164 0.02 13.47 -12.62
CA VAL A 164 1.34 13.89 -12.12
C VAL A 164 1.42 13.75 -10.61
N GLN A 165 0.40 14.21 -9.88
CA GLN A 165 0.34 14.06 -8.42
C GLN A 165 0.31 12.58 -8.00
N SER A 166 -0.44 11.74 -8.71
CA SER A 166 -0.44 10.30 -8.46
C SER A 166 0.94 9.67 -8.69
N ALA A 167 1.65 10.10 -9.74
CA ALA A 167 2.99 9.61 -10.05
C ALA A 167 4.02 10.01 -8.97
N LEU A 168 3.99 11.28 -8.53
CA LEU A 168 4.83 11.78 -7.44
C LEU A 168 4.53 11.08 -6.11
N GLY A 169 3.26 10.72 -5.86
CA GLY A 169 2.84 10.01 -4.65
C GLY A 169 3.19 8.51 -4.63
N MET A 170 3.59 7.93 -5.76
CA MET A 170 3.72 6.48 -5.92
C MET A 170 4.75 5.85 -4.97
N LYS A 171 5.89 6.51 -4.75
CA LYS A 171 6.92 6.06 -3.79
C LYS A 171 6.31 5.81 -2.41
N THR A 172 5.58 6.81 -1.89
CA THR A 172 4.96 6.72 -0.56
C THR A 172 3.85 5.67 -0.49
N TYR A 173 3.13 5.45 -1.62
CA TYR A 173 2.13 4.41 -1.72
C TYR A 173 2.75 3.01 -1.62
N LEU A 174 3.85 2.76 -2.34
CA LEU A 174 4.56 1.48 -2.30
C LEU A 174 5.13 1.18 -0.90
N GLU A 175 5.73 2.17 -0.25
CA GLU A 175 6.22 2.04 1.14
C GLU A 175 5.09 1.66 2.10
N LYS A 176 3.92 2.31 1.98
CA LYS A 176 2.74 1.98 2.81
C LYS A 176 2.19 0.60 2.48
N ALA A 177 2.16 0.21 1.21
CA ALA A 177 1.69 -1.11 0.80
C ALA A 177 2.56 -2.23 1.40
N GLU A 178 3.87 -2.03 1.43
CA GLU A 178 4.80 -2.96 2.09
C GLU A 178 4.56 -3.03 3.61
N GLN A 179 4.36 -1.89 4.26
CA GLN A 179 4.02 -1.85 5.69
C GLN A 179 2.72 -2.59 6.00
N VAL A 180 1.68 -2.40 5.18
CA VAL A 180 0.40 -3.11 5.31
C VAL A 180 0.61 -4.61 5.18
N LYS A 181 1.40 -5.07 4.21
CA LYS A 181 1.72 -6.51 4.05
C LYS A 181 2.39 -7.08 5.29
N LYS A 182 3.39 -6.40 5.85
CA LYS A 182 4.07 -6.82 7.08
C LYS A 182 3.12 -6.88 8.28
N LEU A 183 2.21 -5.91 8.39
CA LEU A 183 1.20 -5.90 9.44
C LEU A 183 0.21 -7.06 9.29
N GLN A 184 -0.21 -7.39 8.07
CA GLN A 184 -1.07 -8.54 7.81
C GLN A 184 -0.40 -9.86 8.22
N GLU A 185 0.89 -10.03 7.91
CA GLU A 185 1.67 -11.21 8.33
C GLU A 185 1.73 -11.31 9.87
N ASN A 186 1.99 -10.20 10.56
CA ASN A 186 2.00 -10.16 12.03
C ASN A 186 0.63 -10.51 12.64
N VAL A 187 -0.46 -9.97 12.07
CA VAL A 187 -1.83 -10.28 12.52
C VAL A 187 -2.10 -11.77 12.36
N ALA A 188 -1.74 -12.38 11.23
CA ALA A 188 -1.92 -13.81 11.00
C ALA A 188 -1.16 -14.68 12.02
N VAL A 189 0.07 -14.31 12.38
CA VAL A 189 0.85 -14.99 13.42
C VAL A 189 0.16 -14.90 14.79
N LEU A 190 -0.27 -13.70 15.18
CA LEU A 190 -0.97 -13.48 16.45
C LEU A 190 -2.30 -14.22 16.52
N GLU A 191 -3.05 -14.30 15.43
CA GLU A 191 -4.29 -15.07 15.38
C GLU A 191 -4.07 -16.57 15.61
N ILE A 192 -2.97 -17.13 15.09
CA ILE A 192 -2.58 -18.52 15.34
C ILE A 192 -2.23 -18.72 16.82
N GLU A 193 -1.44 -17.80 17.40
CA GLU A 193 -1.08 -17.85 18.82
C GLU A 193 -2.30 -17.76 19.73
N VAL A 194 -3.25 -16.87 19.44
CA VAL A 194 -4.52 -16.77 20.17
C VAL A 194 -5.29 -18.08 20.13
N LYS A 195 -5.36 -18.75 18.97
CA LYS A 195 -6.02 -20.07 18.85
C LYS A 195 -5.31 -21.12 19.71
N MET A 196 -3.98 -21.15 19.69
CA MET A 196 -3.19 -22.07 20.52
C MET A 196 -3.39 -21.81 22.02
N LEU A 197 -3.35 -20.54 22.45
CA LEU A 197 -3.54 -20.17 23.85
C LEU A 197 -4.95 -20.50 24.34
N LYS A 198 -5.99 -20.29 23.51
CA LYS A 198 -7.36 -20.71 23.82
C LYS A 198 -7.47 -22.23 24.01
N ALA A 199 -6.81 -23.02 23.17
CA ALA A 199 -6.79 -24.47 23.33
C ALA A 199 -6.11 -24.90 24.64
N LYS A 200 -4.96 -24.29 24.97
CA LYS A 200 -4.25 -24.54 26.24
C LYS A 200 -5.09 -24.14 27.46
N LEU A 201 -5.81 -23.02 27.39
CA LEU A 201 -6.70 -22.57 28.45
C LEU A 201 -7.84 -23.57 28.67
N ALA A 202 -8.48 -24.06 27.61
CA ALA A 202 -9.56 -25.04 27.71
C ALA A 202 -9.09 -26.35 28.40
N VAL A 203 -7.86 -26.80 28.11
CA VAL A 203 -7.27 -27.96 28.79
C VAL A 203 -7.07 -27.67 30.28
N ALA A 204 -6.46 -26.53 30.63
CA ALA A 204 -6.21 -26.16 32.01
C ALA A 204 -7.50 -25.94 32.83
N GLU A 205 -8.57 -25.44 32.21
CA GLU A 205 -9.89 -25.32 32.83
C GLU A 205 -10.48 -26.70 33.19
N VAL A 206 -10.36 -27.68 32.29
CA VAL A 206 -10.80 -29.05 32.56
C VAL A 206 -9.99 -29.67 33.71
N ASP A 207 -8.66 -29.52 33.68
CA ASP A 207 -7.78 -30.04 34.73
C ASP A 207 -8.09 -29.41 36.10
N ALA A 208 -8.35 -28.10 36.14
CA ALA A 208 -8.74 -27.40 37.36
C ALA A 208 -10.09 -27.89 37.92
N GLU A 209 -11.08 -28.14 37.06
CA GLU A 209 -12.38 -28.70 37.46
C GLU A 209 -12.25 -30.13 38.02
N VAL A 210 -11.37 -30.96 37.45
CA VAL A 210 -11.06 -32.29 37.99
C VAL A 210 -10.43 -32.17 39.38
N ALA A 211 -9.39 -31.33 39.52
CA ALA A 211 -8.72 -31.13 40.80
C ALA A 211 -9.66 -30.61 41.90
N ARG A 212 -10.60 -29.71 41.56
CA ARG A 212 -11.65 -29.24 42.49
C ARG A 212 -12.57 -30.37 42.95
N ARG A 213 -12.98 -31.26 42.05
CA ARG A 213 -13.81 -32.42 42.42
C ARG A 213 -13.07 -33.40 43.32
N ASP A 214 -11.79 -33.64 43.05
CA ASP A 214 -10.99 -34.56 43.86
C ASP A 214 -10.69 -33.98 45.24
N LEU A 215 -10.43 -32.67 45.35
CA LEU A 215 -10.31 -31.97 46.62
C LEU A 215 -11.59 -32.09 47.45
N ALA A 216 -12.77 -31.81 46.86
CA ALA A 216 -14.05 -31.91 47.56
C ALA A 216 -14.31 -33.32 48.13
N LYS A 217 -13.99 -34.37 47.37
CA LYS A 217 -14.09 -35.76 47.86
C LYS A 217 -13.12 -36.07 48.99
N ALA A 218 -11.92 -35.51 48.95
CA ALA A 218 -10.92 -35.70 49.99
C ALA A 218 -11.33 -35.01 51.29
N GLU A 219 -11.90 -33.80 51.21
CA GLU A 219 -12.46 -33.06 52.35
C GLU A 219 -13.64 -33.81 52.98
N GLU A 220 -14.55 -34.40 52.20
CA GLU A 220 -15.65 -35.23 52.72
C GLU A 220 -15.16 -36.47 53.48
N CYS A 221 -14.04 -37.06 53.08
CA CYS A 221 -13.47 -38.24 53.72
C CYS A 221 -12.59 -37.92 54.93
N PHE A 222 -12.27 -36.64 55.18
CA PHE A 222 -11.35 -36.23 56.22
C PHE A 222 -12.12 -35.81 57.49
N GLU A 223 -12.10 -36.65 58.52
CA GLU A 223 -12.54 -36.24 59.86
C GLU A 223 -11.36 -35.69 60.65
N GLU A 224 -11.43 -34.40 60.98
CA GLU A 224 -10.45 -33.73 61.83
C GLU A 224 -10.55 -34.29 63.27
N ARG A 225 -9.56 -35.10 63.68
CA ARG A 225 -9.46 -35.57 65.07
C ARG A 225 -8.82 -34.49 65.93
N ASP A 226 -9.62 -33.89 66.81
CA ASP A 226 -9.13 -33.03 67.88
C ASP A 226 -8.40 -33.85 68.95
N MET A 227 -7.07 -33.88 68.86
CA MET A 227 -6.18 -34.54 69.80
C MET A 227 -6.11 -33.85 71.17
N ASN A 228 -6.65 -32.64 71.32
CA ASN A 228 -6.66 -31.90 72.59
C ASN A 228 -7.88 -32.22 73.47
N THR A 229 -8.76 -33.12 73.03
CA THR A 229 -9.92 -33.53 73.83
C THR A 229 -9.46 -34.23 75.11
N GLU A 230 -9.84 -33.72 76.29
CA GLU A 230 -9.45 -34.27 77.60
C GLU A 230 -9.82 -35.76 77.70
N LEU A 231 -8.80 -36.61 77.91
CA LEU A 231 -9.00 -38.04 78.15
C LEU A 231 -9.62 -38.22 79.55
N GLY A 232 -10.94 -38.48 79.58
CA GLY A 232 -11.70 -38.75 80.79
C GLY A 232 -11.29 -40.07 81.45
N TYR A 233 -10.18 -40.06 82.18
CA TYR A 233 -9.80 -41.16 83.06
C TYR A 233 -10.74 -41.18 84.29
N GLY A 234 -11.87 -41.88 84.18
CA GLY A 234 -12.77 -42.15 85.30
C GLY A 234 -12.04 -42.90 86.42
N ARG A 235 -12.15 -42.40 87.66
CA ARG A 235 -11.64 -43.03 88.89
C ARG A 235 -12.63 -44.14 89.35
N PRO A 236 -12.15 -45.24 89.99
CA PRO A 236 -12.91 -46.49 90.19
C PRO A 236 -14.25 -46.37 90.91
#